data_AF-A0AA88JJS7-F1
#
_entry.id   AF-A0AA88JJS7-F1
#
_cell.length_a   1.000
_cell.length_b   1.000
_cell.length_c   1.000
_cell.angle_alpha   90.00
_cell.angle_beta   90.00
_cell.angle_gamma   90.00
#
_symmetry.space_group_name_H-M   'P 1'
#
loop_
_entity.id
_entity.type
_entity.pdbx_description
1 polymer ?
#
loop_
_entity_poly.entity_id
_entity_poly.type
_entity_poly.pdbx_seq_one_letter_code
_entity_poly.pdbx_strand_id
1 'polypeptide(L)'
;MKAWQNEFNNIKQGSMSFTDVVHKFDQHARFYPHLVPIEDERIRRMLDMFCPKIAVVTDSGEQQPTTVAEYVRRALHAEYCLAKAKQEKAKFFEEKKKDKLQSQQNQGNQLNNQVNRANLNDSHSNQNHNKRKRNFNGNKN
;
A
#
# COMPACT_ATOMS: atom_id res chain seq x y z
N MET A 1 6.16 -38.69 1.51
CA MET A 1 4.84 -38.00 1.61
C MET A 1 4.89 -36.61 2.27
N LYS A 2 5.85 -36.28 3.16
CA LYS A 2 5.84 -34.99 3.89
C LYS A 2 6.14 -33.72 3.06
N ALA A 3 6.94 -33.80 2.00
CA ALA A 3 7.38 -32.61 1.25
C ALA A 3 6.24 -31.87 0.54
N TRP A 4 5.35 -32.59 -0.13
CA TRP A 4 4.23 -32.02 -0.88
C TRP A 4 3.10 -31.48 0.02
N GLN A 5 2.89 -32.11 1.17
CA GLN A 5 1.97 -31.63 2.19
C GLN A 5 2.47 -30.30 2.80
N ASN A 6 3.79 -30.20 3.01
CA ASN A 6 4.42 -28.94 3.40
C ASN A 6 4.32 -27.89 2.29
N GLU A 7 4.50 -28.27 1.03
CA GLU A 7 4.35 -27.35 -0.10
C GLU A 7 2.93 -26.77 -0.18
N PHE A 8 1.91 -27.62 0.00
CA PHE A 8 0.52 -27.17 0.06
C PHE A 8 0.26 -26.21 1.22
N ASN A 9 0.78 -26.50 2.42
CA ASN A 9 0.62 -25.64 3.58
C ASN A 9 1.39 -24.31 3.47
N ASN A 10 2.41 -24.26 2.62
CA ASN A 10 3.26 -23.09 2.40
C ASN A 10 2.87 -22.27 1.17
N ILE A 11 1.74 -22.58 0.52
CA ILE A 11 1.22 -21.72 -0.56
C ILE A 11 0.93 -20.34 0.03
N LYS A 12 1.54 -19.31 -0.54
CA LYS A 12 1.29 -17.90 -0.21
C LYS A 12 1.15 -17.12 -1.50
N GLN A 13 0.32 -16.09 -1.50
CA GLN A 13 0.09 -15.25 -2.67
C GLN A 13 1.37 -14.54 -3.13
N GLY A 14 2.10 -13.92 -2.20
CA GLY A 14 3.34 -13.22 -2.53
C GLY A 14 3.13 -12.18 -3.64
N SER A 15 3.81 -12.36 -4.76
CA SER A 15 3.70 -11.52 -5.96
C SER A 15 2.75 -12.05 -7.04
N MET A 16 2.13 -13.21 -6.83
CA MET A 16 1.18 -13.80 -7.79
C MET A 16 -0.16 -13.06 -7.75
N SER A 17 -0.86 -13.08 -8.88
CA SER A 17 -2.25 -12.62 -8.93
C SER A 17 -3.14 -13.53 -8.07
N PHE A 18 -4.28 -13.01 -7.61
CA PHE A 18 -5.25 -13.82 -6.87
C PHE A 18 -5.65 -15.08 -7.65
N THR A 19 -5.94 -14.94 -8.95
CA THR A 19 -6.38 -16.04 -9.81
C THR A 19 -5.34 -17.16 -9.91
N ASP A 20 -4.05 -16.82 -9.98
CA ASP A 20 -2.98 -17.82 -10.09
C ASP A 20 -2.86 -18.64 -8.80
N VAL A 21 -3.02 -18.00 -7.65
CA VAL A 21 -2.96 -18.66 -6.34
C VAL A 21 -4.14 -19.61 -6.15
N VAL A 22 -5.35 -19.18 -6.53
CA VAL A 22 -6.53 -20.05 -6.48
C VAL A 22 -6.35 -21.26 -7.39
N HIS A 23 -5.86 -21.04 -8.61
CA HIS A 23 -5.62 -22.15 -9.53
C HIS A 23 -4.57 -23.13 -8.98
N LYS A 24 -3.47 -22.63 -8.41
CA LYS A 24 -2.47 -23.47 -7.75
C LYS A 24 -3.06 -24.24 -6.57
N PHE A 25 -3.88 -23.60 -5.74
CA PHE A 25 -4.56 -24.24 -4.63
C PHE A 25 -5.50 -25.36 -5.10
N ASP A 26 -6.33 -25.11 -6.10
CA ASP A 26 -7.26 -26.11 -6.62
C ASP A 26 -6.55 -27.30 -7.26
N GLN A 27 -5.44 -27.06 -7.96
CA GLN A 27 -4.59 -28.14 -8.46
C GLN A 27 -4.09 -29.03 -7.32
N HIS A 28 -3.61 -28.44 -6.22
CA HIS A 28 -3.14 -29.23 -5.08
C HIS A 28 -4.28 -29.92 -4.33
N ALA A 29 -5.43 -29.24 -4.17
CA ALA A 29 -6.60 -29.79 -3.50
C ALA A 29 -7.17 -31.02 -4.23
N ARG A 30 -7.02 -31.10 -5.56
CA ARG A 30 -7.38 -32.30 -6.35
C ARG A 30 -6.51 -33.52 -6.01
N PHE A 31 -5.22 -33.32 -5.78
CA PHE A 31 -4.31 -34.42 -5.43
C PHE A 31 -4.45 -34.87 -3.97
N TYR A 32 -4.96 -34.00 -3.10
CA TYR A 32 -5.07 -34.27 -1.66
C TYR A 32 -6.41 -33.81 -1.08
N PRO A 33 -7.53 -34.42 -1.50
CA PRO A 33 -8.86 -34.01 -1.06
C PRO A 33 -9.05 -34.12 0.47
N HIS A 34 -8.32 -35.01 1.12
CA HIS A 34 -8.35 -35.17 2.58
C HIS A 34 -7.74 -33.99 3.36
N LEU A 35 -6.93 -33.13 2.72
CA LEU A 35 -6.36 -31.94 3.36
C LEU A 35 -7.31 -30.76 3.38
N VAL A 36 -8.37 -30.80 2.55
CA VAL A 36 -9.40 -29.78 2.53
C VAL A 36 -10.77 -30.43 2.35
N PRO A 37 -11.22 -31.20 3.35
CA PRO A 37 -12.40 -32.06 3.20
C PRO A 37 -13.71 -31.27 3.20
N ILE A 38 -13.73 -30.07 3.78
CA ILE A 38 -14.92 -29.25 3.97
C ILE A 38 -14.72 -27.81 3.48
N GLU A 39 -15.82 -27.15 3.15
CA GLU A 39 -15.84 -25.81 2.58
C GLU A 39 -15.23 -24.76 3.52
N ASP A 40 -15.55 -24.81 4.82
CA ASP A 40 -14.99 -23.90 5.82
C ASP A 40 -13.45 -24.00 5.90
N GLU A 41 -12.90 -25.21 5.81
CA GLU A 41 -11.46 -25.43 5.82
C GLU A 41 -10.81 -24.92 4.52
N ARG A 42 -11.53 -24.96 3.38
CA ARG A 42 -11.08 -24.30 2.14
C ARG A 42 -11.00 -22.80 2.34
N ILE A 43 -12.05 -22.18 2.89
CA ILE A 43 -12.12 -20.72 3.12
C ILE A 43 -11.03 -20.27 4.11
N ARG A 44 -10.84 -21.00 5.21
CA ARG A 44 -9.81 -20.71 6.22
C ARG A 44 -8.40 -20.78 5.64
N ARG A 45 -8.11 -21.80 4.82
CA ARG A 45 -6.81 -21.90 4.14
C ARG A 45 -6.63 -20.81 3.10
N MET A 46 -7.68 -20.51 2.36
CA MET A 46 -7.70 -19.38 1.42
C MET A 46 -7.30 -18.08 2.14
N LEU A 47 -7.94 -17.74 3.26
CA LEU A 47 -7.56 -16.58 4.08
C LEU A 47 -6.07 -16.56 4.46
N ASP A 48 -5.53 -17.68 4.92
CA ASP A 48 -4.12 -17.79 5.31
C ASP A 48 -3.15 -17.65 4.13
N MET A 49 -3.55 -18.10 2.93
CA MET A 49 -2.70 -18.02 1.74
C MET A 49 -2.58 -16.60 1.20
N PHE A 50 -3.60 -15.75 1.37
CA PHE A 50 -3.63 -14.44 0.74
C PHE A 50 -2.78 -13.39 1.45
N CYS A 51 -2.43 -12.36 0.69
CA CYS A 51 -1.81 -11.17 1.24
C CYS A 51 -2.75 -10.58 2.32
N PRO A 52 -2.23 -10.17 3.49
CA PRO A 52 -3.05 -9.65 4.59
C PRO A 52 -3.99 -8.52 4.18
N LYS A 53 -3.62 -7.69 3.20
CA LYS A 53 -4.46 -6.59 2.70
C LYS A 53 -5.74 -7.08 2.04
N ILE A 54 -5.67 -8.19 1.30
CA ILE A 54 -6.85 -8.79 0.66
C ILE A 54 -7.65 -9.55 1.72
N ALA A 55 -6.97 -10.33 2.58
CA ALA A 55 -7.61 -11.10 3.65
C ALA A 55 -8.46 -10.21 4.57
N VAL A 56 -7.95 -9.03 4.97
CA VAL A 56 -8.72 -8.09 5.78
C VAL A 56 -9.99 -7.66 5.07
N VAL A 57 -9.93 -7.29 3.78
CA VAL A 57 -11.12 -6.83 3.04
C VAL A 57 -12.12 -7.95 2.80
N THR A 58 -11.66 -9.18 2.59
CA THR A 58 -12.54 -10.33 2.33
C THR A 58 -13.24 -10.83 3.58
N ASP A 59 -12.57 -10.76 4.73
CA ASP A 59 -13.11 -11.11 6.05
C ASP A 59 -13.91 -9.96 6.69
N SER A 60 -13.76 -8.74 6.17
CA SER A 60 -14.55 -7.58 6.58
C SER A 60 -16.00 -7.67 6.08
N GLY A 61 -16.95 -7.20 6.90
CA GLY A 61 -18.36 -7.10 6.55
C GLY A 61 -19.27 -7.55 7.69
N GLU A 62 -20.59 -7.47 7.50
CA GLU A 62 -21.57 -7.96 8.48
C GLU A 62 -21.55 -9.50 8.61
N GLN A 63 -21.17 -10.20 7.54
CA GLN A 63 -21.02 -11.65 7.52
C GLN A 63 -19.75 -12.09 6.83
N GLN A 64 -19.05 -13.03 7.47
CA GLN A 64 -17.93 -13.75 6.88
C GLN A 64 -18.40 -14.58 5.68
N PRO A 65 -17.54 -14.78 4.66
CA PRO A 65 -17.89 -15.61 3.52
C PRO A 65 -18.16 -17.04 3.97
N THR A 66 -19.32 -17.59 3.61
CA THR A 66 -19.69 -18.97 3.95
C THR A 66 -19.45 -19.95 2.82
N THR A 67 -19.12 -19.44 1.63
CA THR A 67 -18.80 -20.26 0.45
C THR A 67 -17.50 -19.82 -0.21
N VAL A 68 -16.81 -20.77 -0.85
CA VAL A 68 -15.59 -20.47 -1.62
C VAL A 68 -15.89 -19.48 -2.75
N ALA A 69 -17.05 -19.60 -3.40
CA ALA A 69 -17.44 -18.72 -4.49
C ALA A 69 -17.64 -17.28 -4.02
N GLU A 70 -18.27 -17.08 -2.86
CA GLU A 70 -18.39 -15.76 -2.25
C GLU A 70 -17.02 -15.19 -1.89
N TYR A 71 -16.18 -16.01 -1.26
CA TYR A 71 -14.83 -15.64 -0.91
C TYR A 71 -14.04 -15.14 -2.12
N VAL A 72 -14.03 -15.93 -3.19
CA VAL A 72 -13.35 -15.61 -4.46
C VAL A 72 -13.84 -14.31 -5.06
N ARG A 73 -15.15 -14.06 -5.08
CA ARG A 73 -15.72 -12.81 -5.59
C ARG A 73 -15.25 -11.59 -4.80
N ARG A 74 -15.31 -11.66 -3.46
CA ARG A 74 -14.85 -10.56 -2.58
C ARG A 74 -13.35 -10.29 -2.78
N ALA A 75 -12.55 -11.34 -2.92
CA ALA A 75 -11.11 -11.23 -3.06
C ALA A 75 -10.68 -10.61 -4.39
N LEU A 76 -11.32 -11.01 -5.50
CA LEU A 76 -11.11 -10.41 -6.81
C LEU A 76 -11.45 -8.92 -6.81
N HIS A 77 -12.56 -8.56 -6.18
CA HIS A 77 -12.95 -7.15 -6.05
C HIS A 77 -11.94 -6.36 -5.21
N ALA A 78 -11.46 -6.93 -4.10
CA ALA A 78 -10.44 -6.30 -3.26
C ALA A 78 -9.11 -6.10 -4.02
N GLU A 79 -8.66 -7.09 -4.78
CA GLU A 79 -7.44 -6.98 -5.60
C GLU A 79 -7.57 -5.85 -6.64
N TYR A 80 -8.71 -5.78 -7.33
CA TYR A 80 -9.00 -4.69 -8.27
C TYR A 80 -8.98 -3.31 -7.59
N CYS A 81 -9.69 -3.15 -6.47
CA CYS A 81 -9.72 -1.89 -5.73
C CYS A 81 -8.32 -1.46 -5.24
N LEU A 82 -7.52 -2.40 -4.74
CA LEU A 82 -6.15 -2.14 -4.31
C LEU A 82 -5.25 -1.71 -5.47
N ALA A 83 -5.38 -2.37 -6.63
CA ALA A 83 -4.64 -2.01 -7.84
C ALA A 83 -5.00 -0.59 -8.32
N LYS A 84 -6.31 -0.26 -8.34
CA LYS A 84 -6.80 1.07 -8.71
C LYS A 84 -6.29 2.15 -7.76
N ALA A 85 -6.40 1.93 -6.44
CA ALA A 85 -5.91 2.87 -5.43
C ALA A 85 -4.39 3.08 -5.52
N LYS A 86 -3.62 2.04 -5.86
CA LYS A 86 -2.18 2.16 -6.11
C LYS A 86 -1.88 3.02 -7.33
N GLN A 87 -2.64 2.86 -8.41
CA GLN A 87 -2.50 3.66 -9.62
C GLN A 87 -2.83 5.14 -9.37
N GLU A 88 -3.90 5.43 -8.64
CA GLU A 88 -4.30 6.79 -8.27
C GLU A 88 -3.23 7.46 -7.39
N LYS A 89 -2.71 6.75 -6.39
CA LYS A 89 -1.59 7.24 -5.57
C LYS A 89 -0.35 7.52 -6.41
N ALA A 90 0.01 6.62 -7.33
CA ALA A 90 1.16 6.82 -8.21
C ALA A 90 1.00 8.09 -9.07
N LYS A 91 -0.19 8.32 -9.64
CA LYS A 91 -0.51 9.54 -10.39
C LYS A 91 -0.36 10.80 -9.52
N PHE A 92 -0.93 10.80 -8.32
CA PHE A 92 -0.84 11.91 -7.37
C PHE A 92 0.61 12.24 -6.99
N PHE A 93 1.44 11.23 -6.75
CA PHE A 93 2.86 11.44 -6.43
C PHE A 93 3.66 11.99 -7.62
N GLU A 94 3.38 11.53 -8.84
CA GLU A 94 4.02 12.06 -10.05
C GLU A 94 3.61 13.51 -10.33
N GLU A 95 2.34 13.86 -10.12
CA GLU A 95 1.84 15.24 -10.25
C GLU A 95 2.50 16.18 -9.23
N LYS A 96 2.53 15.76 -7.95
CA LYS A 96 3.21 16.52 -6.89
C LYS A 96 4.72 16.70 -7.15
N LYS A 97 5.37 15.71 -7.78
CA LYS A 97 6.77 15.80 -8.18
C LYS A 97 6.97 16.84 -9.28
N LYS A 98 6.06 16.89 -10.28
CA LYS A 98 6.07 17.88 -11.35
C LYS A 98 5.83 19.30 -10.83
N ASP A 99 4.89 19.49 -9.90
CA ASP A 99 4.63 20.80 -9.27
C ASP A 99 5.85 21.34 -8.51
N LYS A 100 6.58 20.45 -7.81
CA LYS A 100 7.81 20.81 -7.10
C LYS A 100 8.95 21.19 -8.05
N LEU A 101 9.00 20.59 -9.24
CA LEU A 101 9.98 20.94 -10.29
C LEU A 101 9.63 22.26 -10.98
N GLN A 102 8.35 22.51 -11.29
CA GLN A 102 7.91 23.78 -11.89
C GLN A 102 8.06 24.97 -10.94
N SER A 103 7.77 24.80 -9.65
CA SER A 103 7.98 25.87 -8.65
C SER A 103 9.46 26.21 -8.45
N GLN A 104 10.38 25.26 -8.58
CA GLN A 104 11.83 25.53 -8.57
C GLN A 104 12.29 26.25 -9.85
N GLN A 105 11.77 25.91 -11.03
CA GLN A 105 12.07 26.66 -12.26
C GLN A 105 11.56 28.10 -12.22
N ASN A 106 10.38 28.34 -11.64
CA ASN A 106 9.83 29.69 -11.53
C ASN A 106 10.56 30.57 -10.49
N GLN A 107 11.18 29.98 -9.46
CA GLN A 107 12.08 30.73 -8.55
C GLN A 107 13.41 31.10 -9.22
N GLY A 108 13.93 30.27 -10.13
CA GLY A 108 15.12 30.61 -10.93
C GLY A 108 14.90 31.79 -11.89
N ASN A 109 13.69 31.95 -12.42
CA ASN A 109 13.36 33.05 -13.33
C ASN A 109 13.00 34.37 -12.63
N GLN A 110 12.63 34.36 -11.35
CA GLN A 110 12.42 35.59 -10.58
C GLN A 110 13.73 36.26 -10.11
N LEU A 111 14.80 35.49 -9.94
CA LEU A 111 16.11 36.05 -9.56
C LEU A 111 16.79 36.82 -10.69
N ASN A 112 16.52 36.49 -11.97
CA ASN A 112 17.16 37.17 -13.11
C ASN A 112 16.51 38.51 -13.50
N ASN A 113 15.28 38.79 -13.07
CA ASN A 113 14.63 40.10 -13.32
C ASN A 113 14.84 41.12 -12.19
N GLN A 114 15.51 40.74 -11.10
CA GLN A 114 15.78 41.62 -9.96
C GLN A 114 17.17 42.29 -9.97
N VAL A 115 17.96 42.13 -11.05
CA VAL A 115 19.33 42.68 -11.10
C VAL A 115 19.41 44.12 -11.64
N ASN A 116 18.33 44.69 -12.18
CA ASN A 116 18.35 46.04 -12.80
C ASN A 116 17.64 47.16 -12.03
N ARG A 117 17.26 46.96 -10.76
CA ARG A 117 16.70 48.05 -9.93
C ARG A 117 17.15 47.95 -8.47
N ALA A 118 18.41 48.27 -8.19
CA ALA A 118 18.84 48.61 -6.84
C ALA A 118 20.12 49.46 -6.89
N ASN A 119 19.99 50.69 -7.38
CA ASN A 119 20.87 51.76 -6.95
C ASN A 119 19.99 52.79 -6.26
N LEU A 120 20.00 52.75 -4.91
CA LEU A 120 19.93 53.88 -3.98
C LEU A 120 19.45 53.39 -2.60
N ASN A 121 20.38 53.55 -1.66
CA ASN A 121 20.18 53.92 -0.26
C ASN A 121 19.71 52.85 0.75
N ASP A 122 20.72 52.39 1.49
CA ASP A 122 20.86 52.69 2.93
C ASP A 122 20.13 51.81 3.96
N SER A 123 20.97 51.33 4.89
CA SER A 123 20.72 51.06 6.30
C SER A 123 20.22 49.68 6.77
N HIS A 124 21.10 49.10 7.60
CA HIS A 124 20.91 48.16 8.71
C HIS A 124 20.98 46.64 8.47
N SER A 125 22.24 46.17 8.52
CA SER A 125 22.75 45.21 9.53
C SER A 125 21.81 44.07 9.98
N ASN A 126 22.01 42.91 9.34
CA ASN A 126 22.25 41.60 9.94
C ASN A 126 22.03 41.47 11.47
N GLN A 127 21.18 40.52 11.90
CA GLN A 127 21.63 39.42 12.77
C GLN A 127 20.64 38.25 12.80
N ASN A 128 21.10 37.16 12.19
CA ASN A 128 20.64 35.78 12.27
C ASN A 128 20.78 35.25 13.71
N HIS A 129 19.72 34.78 14.37
CA HIS A 129 19.83 33.93 15.56
C HIS A 129 18.94 32.69 15.45
N ASN A 130 19.52 31.63 14.88
CA ASN A 130 19.10 30.24 15.09
C ASN A 130 19.26 29.88 16.58
N LYS A 131 18.16 29.59 17.30
CA LYS A 131 18.21 28.80 18.55
C LYS A 131 17.09 27.74 18.58
N ARG A 132 17.53 26.49 18.40
CA ARG A 132 16.86 25.24 18.76
C ARG A 132 16.50 25.20 20.26
N LYS A 133 15.59 24.24 20.56
CA LYS A 133 15.15 23.68 21.87
C LYS A 133 13.96 24.38 22.53
N ARG A 134 12.82 23.67 22.57
CA ARG A 134 12.17 23.30 23.85
C ARG A 134 11.57 21.90 23.77
N ASN A 135 12.07 21.03 24.65
CA ASN A 135 11.42 19.79 25.05
C ASN A 135 10.10 20.14 25.73
N PHE A 136 9.01 19.51 25.33
CA PHE A 136 7.76 19.52 26.08
C PHE A 136 7.66 18.18 26.82
N ASN A 137 8.10 18.18 28.08
CA ASN A 137 7.68 17.19 29.07
C ASN A 137 6.86 17.96 30.10
N GLY A 138 5.55 17.70 30.15
CA GLY A 138 4.60 18.40 30.99
C GLY A 138 3.63 17.41 31.60
N ASN A 139 4.12 16.69 32.59
CA ASN A 139 3.33 15.93 33.55
C ASN A 139 2.57 16.92 34.47
N LYS A 140 1.27 16.69 34.70
CA LYS A 140 0.37 17.33 35.68
C LYS A 140 -0.98 16.60 35.54
N ASN A 141 -1.66 16.08 36.55
CA ASN A 141 -1.45 15.90 38.00
C ASN A 141 -2.29 14.67 38.37
#